data_AF-A0A933PCL5-F1
#
_entry.id   AF-A0A933PCL5-F1
#
_cell.length_a   1.000
_cell.length_b   1.000
_cell.length_c   1.000
_cell.angle_alpha   90.00
_cell.angle_beta   90.00
_cell.angle_gamma   90.00
#
_symmetry.space_group_name_H-M   'P 1'
#
loop_
_entity.id
_entity.type
_entity.pdbx_description
1 polymer ?
#
loop_
_entity_poly.entity_id
_entity_poly.type
_entity_poly.pdbx_seq_one_letter_code
_entity_poly.pdbx_strand_id
1 'polypeptide(L)' 'APGPVVDTNGAGDVHTGALLAGLSRGLALPAAAALGNAAAAVSVTRAGANSGPTDADLAALPAPHARA' A
#
# COMPACT_ATOMS: atom_id res chain seq x y z
N ALA A 1 9.34 -7.14 5.28
CA ALA A 1 9.41 -5.78 4.70
C ALA A 1 9.28 -5.89 3.19
N PRO A 2 8.81 -4.86 2.47
CA PRO A 2 8.78 -4.87 1.01
C PRO A 2 10.18 -5.12 0.43
N GLY A 3 10.26 -5.81 -0.70
CA GLY A 3 11.49 -6.10 -1.43
C GLY A 3 12.13 -4.87 -2.08
N PRO A 4 13.18 -5.05 -2.92
CA PRO A 4 13.79 -3.95 -3.67
C PRO A 4 12.78 -3.32 -4.63
N VAL A 5 13.00 -2.04 -4.95
CA VAL A 5 12.20 -1.31 -5.95
C VAL A 5 12.54 -1.84 -7.35
N VAL A 6 11.50 -2.25 -8.08
CA VAL A 6 11.56 -2.79 -9.44
C VAL A 6 10.96 -1.80 -10.44
N ASP A 7 9.77 -1.24 -10.14
CA ASP A 7 9.05 -0.33 -11.03
C ASP A 7 8.11 0.56 -10.20
N THR A 8 8.18 1.87 -10.36
CA THR A 8 7.33 2.81 -9.61
C THR A 8 6.06 3.22 -10.34
N ASN A 9 5.86 2.74 -11.57
CA ASN A 9 4.69 3.06 -12.37
C ASN A 9 3.40 2.62 -11.67
N GLY A 10 2.38 3.48 -11.63
CA GLY A 10 1.09 3.19 -10.98
C GLY A 10 1.11 3.17 -9.44
N ALA A 11 2.23 3.42 -8.77
CA ALA A 11 2.29 3.41 -7.30
C ALA A 11 1.34 4.44 -6.64
N GLY A 12 1.15 5.60 -7.27
CA GLY A 12 0.19 6.61 -6.81
C GLY A 12 -1.27 6.18 -6.95
N ASP A 13 -1.61 5.46 -8.02
CA ASP A 13 -2.95 4.91 -8.23
C ASP A 13 -3.24 3.79 -7.23
N VAL A 14 -2.25 2.92 -6.97
CA VAL A 14 -2.34 1.88 -5.93
C VAL A 14 -2.52 2.50 -4.55
N HIS A 15 -1.73 3.53 -4.21
CA HIS A 15 -1.89 4.28 -2.96
C HIS A 15 -3.32 4.82 -2.81
N THR A 16 -3.80 5.52 -3.83
CA THR A 16 -5.11 6.17 -3.83
C THR A 16 -6.23 5.14 -3.76
N GLY A 17 -6.13 4.04 -4.51
CA GLY A 17 -7.10 2.95 -4.49
C GLY A 17 -7.19 2.30 -3.10
N ALA A 18 -6.06 2.01 -2.47
CA ALA A 18 -6.02 1.44 -1.12
C ALA A 18 -6.51 2.43 -0.05
N LEU A 19 -6.17 3.72 -0.16
CA LEU A 19 -6.70 4.79 0.69
C LEU A 19 -8.24 4.82 0.61
N LEU A 20 -8.79 4.88 -0.60
CA LEU A 20 -10.24 4.93 -0.83
C LEU A 20 -10.93 3.65 -0.33
N ALA A 21 -10.31 2.49 -0.55
CA ALA A 21 -10.80 1.23 0.00
C ALA A 21 -10.85 1.26 1.53
N GLY A 22 -9.79 1.75 2.18
CA GLY A 22 -9.75 1.93 3.64
C GLY A 22 -10.85 2.86 4.16
N LEU A 23 -11.02 4.02 3.52
CA LEU A 23 -12.08 4.96 3.88
C LEU A 23 -13.47 4.35 3.69
N SER A 24 -13.71 3.61 2.61
CA SER A 24 -14.99 2.93 2.34
C SER A 24 -15.31 1.84 3.37
N ARG A 25 -14.27 1.25 3.99
CA ARG A 25 -14.36 0.27 5.08
C ARG A 25 -14.54 0.94 6.45
N GLY A 26 -14.67 2.27 6.52
CA GLY A 26 -14.87 3.03 7.76
C GLY A 26 -13.60 3.31 8.55
N LEU A 27 -12.41 3.12 7.95
CA LEU A 27 -11.17 3.50 8.62
C LEU A 27 -11.07 5.02 8.74
N ALA A 28 -10.52 5.49 9.87
CA ALA A 28 -10.12 6.88 10.01
C ALA A 28 -9.01 7.21 8.99
N LEU A 29 -8.95 8.47 8.55
CA LEU A 29 -8.00 8.92 7.53
C LEU A 29 -6.54 8.50 7.80
N PRO A 30 -5.98 8.60 9.03
CA PRO A 30 -4.62 8.13 9.30
C PRO A 30 -4.43 6.62 9.04
N ALA A 31 -5.40 5.79 9.39
CA ALA A 31 -5.35 4.35 9.17
C ALA A 31 -5.51 3.99 7.68
N ALA A 32 -6.40 4.69 6.96
CA ALA A 32 -6.53 4.54 5.52
C ALA A 32 -5.26 4.99 4.78
N ALA A 33 -4.61 6.07 5.21
CA ALA A 33 -3.35 6.53 4.65
C ALA A 33 -2.20 5.55 4.92
N ALA A 34 -2.16 4.93 6.10
CA ALA A 34 -1.21 3.86 6.40
C ALA A 34 -1.42 2.65 5.48
N LEU A 35 -2.68 2.29 5.19
CA LEU A 35 -3.02 1.25 4.21
C LEU A 35 -2.53 1.62 2.80
N GLY A 36 -2.76 2.86 2.36
CA GLY A 36 -2.26 3.37 1.08
C GLY A 36 -0.74 3.32 0.98
N ASN A 37 -0.02 3.70 2.04
CA ASN A 37 1.44 3.63 2.09
C ASN A 37 1.95 2.20 1.98
N ALA A 38 1.34 1.28 2.73
CA ALA A 38 1.67 -0.14 2.66
C ALA A 38 1.43 -0.71 1.25
N ALA A 39 0.31 -0.33 0.62
CA ALA A 39 -0.04 -0.81 -0.70
C ALA A 39 0.93 -0.35 -1.78
N ALA A 40 1.29 0.94 -1.80
CA ALA A 40 2.29 1.48 -2.71
C ALA A 40 3.68 0.88 -2.47
N ALA A 41 4.07 0.66 -1.21
CA ALA A 41 5.35 0.06 -0.89
C ALA A 41 5.48 -1.38 -1.42
N VAL A 42 4.39 -2.14 -1.50
CA VAL A 42 4.39 -3.46 -2.16
C VAL A 42 4.38 -3.32 -3.68
N SER A 43 3.58 -2.41 -4.24
CA SER A 43 3.46 -2.30 -5.71
C SER A 43 4.81 -2.00 -6.37
N VAL A 44 5.64 -1.15 -5.75
CA VAL A 44 6.93 -0.79 -6.33
C VAL A 44 7.92 -1.95 -6.46
N THR A 45 7.63 -3.09 -5.83
CA THR A 45 8.46 -4.31 -5.88
C THR A 45 8.09 -5.26 -7.02
N ARG A 46 7.12 -4.87 -7.86
CA ARG A 46 6.53 -5.66 -8.94
C ARG A 46 6.52 -4.82 -10.22
N ALA A 47 6.67 -5.45 -11.38
CA ALA A 47 6.63 -4.75 -12.66
C ALA A 47 5.18 -4.42 -13.09
N GLY A 48 4.98 -3.24 -13.69
CA GLY A 48 3.70 -2.83 -14.30
C GLY A 48 2.82 -1.96 -13.41
N ALA A 49 1.93 -1.19 -14.06
CA ALA A 49 1.10 -0.17 -13.41
C ALA A 49 -0.09 -0.71 -12.59
N ASN A 50 -0.47 -1.98 -12.78
CA ASN A 50 -1.60 -2.64 -12.10
C ASN A 50 -1.13 -3.62 -11.02
N SER A 51 0.00 -3.33 -10.39
CA SER A 51 0.74 -4.24 -9.50
C SER A 51 0.33 -4.16 -8.02
N GLY A 52 -0.87 -3.65 -7.73
CA GLY A 52 -1.38 -3.48 -6.37
C GLY A 52 -1.45 -4.79 -5.57
N PRO A 53 -1.32 -4.73 -4.24
CA PRO A 53 -1.40 -5.91 -3.37
C PRO A 53 -2.82 -6.36 -3.08
N THR A 54 -2.93 -7.62 -2.66
CA THR A 54 -4.15 -8.18 -2.04
C THR A 54 -4.20 -7.87 -0.53
N ASP A 55 -5.35 -8.08 0.12
CA ASP A 55 -5.45 -7.97 1.58
C ASP A 55 -4.50 -8.96 2.29
N ALA A 56 -4.23 -10.13 1.69
CA ALA A 56 -3.27 -11.11 2.23
C ALA A 56 -1.82 -10.64 2.15
N ASP A 57 -1.43 -10.00 1.04
CA ASP A 57 -0.11 -9.37 0.90
C ASP A 57 0.11 -8.31 1.99
N LEU A 58 -0.92 -7.50 2.26
CA LEU A 58 -0.88 -6.43 3.25
C LEU A 58 -0.84 -6.98 4.69
N ALA A 59 -1.57 -8.06 4.98
CA ALA A 59 -1.56 -8.70 6.29
C ALA A 59 -0.20 -9.35 6.63
N ALA A 60 0.57 -9.74 5.62
CA ALA A 60 1.92 -10.29 5.79
C ALA A 60 3.00 -9.22 6.05
N LEU A 61 2.66 -7.93 5.92
CA LEU A 61 3.61 -6.86 6.18
C LEU A 61 3.88 -6.72 7.69
N PRO A 62 5.12 -6.40 8.09
CA PRO A 62 5.39 -6.00 9.46
C PRO A 62 4.59 -4.73 9.79
N ALA A 63 4.26 -4.56 11.07
CA ALA A 63 3.58 -3.36 11.54
C ALA A 63 4.35 -2.10 11.07
N PRO A 64 3.64 -1.01 10.70
CA PRO A 64 4.28 0.21 10.26
C PRO A 64 5.24 0.72 11.33
N HIS A 65 6.43 1.16 10.93
CA HIS A 65 7.34 1.81 11.86
C HIS A 65 6.70 3.14 12.33
N ALA A 66 6.56 3.30 13.64
CA ALA A 66 6.20 4.58 14.22
C ALA A 66 7.26 5.62 13.81
N ARG A 67 6.83 6.79 13.33
CA ARG A 67 7.77 7.91 13.17
C ARG A 67 8.15 8.38 14.57
N ALA A 68 9.46 8.49 14.81
CA ALA A 68 10.04 9.08 16.00
C ALA A 68 9.65 10.57 16.14
#